data_AF-A0A967N868-F1
#
_entry.id   AF-A0A967N868-F1
#
_cell.length_a   1.000
_cell.length_b   1.000
_cell.length_c   1.000
_cell.angle_alpha   90.00
_cell.angle_beta   90.00
_cell.angle_gamma   90.00
#
_symmetry.space_group_name_H-M   'P 1'
#
loop_
_entity.id
_entity.type
_entity.pdbx_description
1 polymer ?
#
loop_
_entity_poly.entity_id
_entity_poly.type
_entity_poly.pdbx_seq_one_letter_code
_entity_poly.pdbx_strand_id
1 'polypeptide(L)'
;MARGEKHGYGIIKDVADRTEGRLEIEAGTLYAAIKRMRDDGLIAEVDAPPEADARRRYYTVTPFGREVLRLESRRLESMVELAREAEILRRRP
;
A
#
# COMPACT_ATOMS: atom_id res chain seq x y z
N MET A 1 5.56 4.26 -0.60
CA MET A 1 5.23 4.16 -2.02
C MET A 1 4.43 5.38 -2.48
N ALA A 2 3.18 5.59 -2.01
CA ALA A 2 2.41 6.77 -2.44
C ALA A 2 3.03 8.14 -2.08
N ARG A 3 3.77 8.20 -0.96
CA ARG A 3 4.46 9.38 -0.42
C ARG A 3 5.99 9.37 -0.64
N GLY A 4 6.51 8.49 -1.50
CA GLY A 4 7.94 8.32 -1.73
C GLY A 4 8.35 6.86 -1.91
N GLU A 5 9.55 6.66 -2.45
CA GLU A 5 10.18 5.37 -2.73
C GLU A 5 10.33 4.55 -1.45
N LYS A 6 10.01 3.25 -1.51
CA LYS A 6 10.19 2.36 -0.35
C LYS A 6 10.78 1.02 -0.77
N HIS A 7 11.63 0.47 0.07
CA HIS A 7 12.09 -0.90 -0.07
C HIS A 7 11.06 -1.88 0.52
N GLY A 8 11.07 -3.13 0.03
CA GLY A 8 10.11 -4.20 0.40
C GLY A 8 9.84 -4.32 1.91
N TYR A 9 10.90 -4.51 2.70
CA TYR A 9 10.76 -4.60 4.17
C TYR A 9 10.27 -3.32 4.85
N GLY A 10 10.58 -2.15 4.30
CA GLY A 10 10.11 -0.87 4.82
C GLY A 10 8.61 -0.68 4.64
N ILE A 11 8.01 -1.39 3.67
CA ILE A 11 6.55 -1.44 3.48
C ILE A 11 5.90 -2.30 4.56
N ILE A 12 6.51 -3.43 4.97
CA ILE A 12 6.00 -4.27 6.09
C ILE A 12 5.94 -3.42 7.37
N LYS A 13 7.05 -2.78 7.73
CA LYS A 13 7.12 -1.94 8.93
C LYS A 13 6.12 -0.80 8.89
N ASP A 14 6.03 -0.08 7.77
CA ASP A 14 5.07 1.02 7.63
C ASP A 14 3.61 0.57 7.77
N VAL A 15 3.26 -0.63 7.29
CA VAL A 15 1.91 -1.17 7.46
C VAL A 15 1.67 -1.53 8.93
N ALA A 16 2.59 -2.23 9.57
CA ALA A 16 2.47 -2.58 10.99
C ALA A 16 2.33 -1.32 11.86
N ASP A 17 3.21 -0.33 11.65
CA ASP A 17 3.21 0.92 12.41
C ASP A 17 1.90 1.71 12.22
N ARG A 18 1.42 1.85 10.98
CA ARG A 18 0.19 2.61 10.67
C ARG A 18 -1.08 1.89 11.09
N THR A 19 -1.02 0.58 11.29
CA THR A 19 -2.16 -0.20 11.77
C THR A 19 -2.08 -0.51 13.26
N GLU A 20 -1.09 0.04 13.97
CA GLU A 20 -0.84 -0.23 15.39
C GLU A 20 -0.71 -1.75 15.66
N GLY A 21 -0.06 -2.47 14.74
CA GLY A 21 0.10 -3.92 14.79
C GLY A 21 -1.15 -4.73 14.46
N ARG A 22 -2.30 -4.11 14.13
CA ARG A 22 -3.53 -4.85 13.77
C ARG A 22 -3.42 -5.59 12.45
N LEU A 23 -2.48 -5.18 11.59
CA LEU A 23 -2.16 -5.85 10.34
C LEU A 23 -0.67 -6.21 10.32
N GLU A 24 -0.40 -7.48 10.59
CA GLU A 24 0.92 -8.07 10.39
C GLU A 24 0.91 -8.85 9.07
N ILE A 25 1.71 -8.40 8.11
CA ILE A 25 1.85 -9.08 6.82
C ILE A 25 3.15 -9.86 6.86
N GLU A 26 3.05 -11.18 6.74
CA GLU A 26 4.22 -12.04 6.59
C GLU A 26 5.05 -11.63 5.36
N ALA A 27 6.37 -11.72 5.47
CA ALA A 27 7.28 -11.29 4.41
C ALA A 27 6.98 -11.97 3.07
N GLY A 28 6.73 -13.28 3.06
CA GLY A 28 6.39 -14.04 1.85
C GLY A 28 5.15 -13.50 1.14
N THR A 29 4.08 -13.22 1.90
CA THR A 29 2.83 -12.65 1.40
C THR A 29 3.04 -11.25 0.82
N LEU A 30 3.83 -10.39 1.50
CA LEU A 30 4.11 -9.06 0.97
C LEU A 30 4.88 -9.16 -0.36
N TYR A 31 5.94 -9.95 -0.43
CA TYR A 31 6.75 -10.03 -1.64
C TYR A 31 5.95 -10.62 -2.82
N ALA A 32 5.04 -11.57 -2.57
CA ALA A 32 4.10 -12.03 -3.58
C ALA A 32 3.16 -10.91 -4.06
N ALA A 33 2.66 -10.07 -3.15
CA ALA A 33 1.84 -8.92 -3.50
C ALA A 33 2.61 -7.85 -4.28
N ILE A 34 3.85 -7.54 -3.88
CA ILE A 34 4.75 -6.61 -4.60
C ILE A 34 4.99 -7.11 -6.02
N LYS A 35 5.32 -8.39 -6.18
CA LYS A 35 5.52 -8.99 -7.49
C LYS A 35 4.27 -8.82 -8.36
N ARG A 36 3.09 -9.14 -7.84
CA ARG A 36 1.82 -8.98 -8.56
C ARG A 36 1.55 -7.53 -8.94
N MET A 37 1.67 -6.59 -8.00
CA MET A 37 1.46 -5.17 -8.29
C MET A 37 2.42 -4.64 -9.36
N ARG A 38 3.66 -5.15 -9.41
CA ARG A 38 4.62 -4.79 -10.45
C ARG A 38 4.25 -5.40 -11.79
N ASP A 39 3.91 -6.68 -11.79
CA ASP A 39 3.52 -7.41 -13.01
C ASP A 39 2.21 -6.81 -13.60
N ASP A 40 1.33 -6.28 -12.75
CA ASP A 40 0.10 -5.53 -13.12
C ASP A 40 0.38 -4.05 -13.49
N GLY A 41 1.63 -3.58 -13.42
CA GLY A 41 2.02 -2.21 -13.76
C GLY A 41 1.61 -1.13 -12.75
N LEU A 42 1.15 -1.51 -11.56
CA LEU A 42 0.74 -0.59 -10.49
C LEU A 42 1.95 0.05 -9.78
N ILE A 43 3.05 -0.68 -9.70
CA ILE A 43 4.33 -0.19 -9.17
C ILE A 43 5.47 -0.48 -10.13
N ALA A 44 6.55 0.27 -10.02
CA ALA A 44 7.80 0.05 -10.75
C ALA A 44 8.97 -0.10 -9.78
N GLU A 45 9.93 -0.95 -10.14
CA GLU A 45 11.24 -0.99 -9.49
C GLU A 45 12.05 0.23 -9.93
N VAL A 46 12.72 0.89 -8.98
CA VAL A 46 13.55 2.08 -9.22
C VAL A 46 14.91 1.87 -8.58
N ASP A 47 15.90 2.63 -9.05
CA ASP A 47 17.21 2.66 -8.43
C ASP A 47 17.11 3.08 -6.96
N ALA A 48 18.06 2.61 -6.16
CA ALA A 48 18.13 3.02 -4.77
C ALA A 48 18.41 4.53 -4.67
N PRO A 49 17.74 5.24 -3.75
CA PRO A 49 18.10 6.62 -3.45
C PRO A 49 19.58 6.73 -3.07
N PRO A 50 20.26 7.87 -3.32
CA PRO A 50 21.71 8.02 -3.09
C PRO A 50 22.19 7.66 -1.69
N GLU A 51 21.36 7.85 -0.66
CA GLU A 51 21.68 7.54 0.75
C GLU A 51 21.18 6.16 1.22
N ALA A 52 20.67 5.34 0.31
CA ALA A 52 20.01 4.09 0.64
C ALA A 52 20.90 2.85 0.31
N ASP A 53 20.58 1.71 0.93
CA ASP A 53 21.32 0.46 0.67
C ASP A 53 21.00 -0.07 -0.73
N ALA A 54 21.92 0.13 -1.67
CA ALA A 54 21.79 -0.25 -3.08
C ALA A 54 21.57 -1.75 -3.33
N ARG A 55 21.82 -2.61 -2.33
CA ARG A 55 21.53 -4.06 -2.43
C ARG A 55 20.04 -4.37 -2.30
N ARG A 56 19.23 -3.40 -1.85
CA ARG A 56 17.78 -3.55 -1.68
C ARG A 56 17.06 -3.07 -2.94
N ARG A 57 15.93 -3.72 -3.23
CA ARG A 57 15.03 -3.28 -4.30
C ARG A 57 14.10 -2.20 -3.77
N TYR A 58 13.99 -1.11 -4.52
CA TYR A 58 13.12 0.02 -4.23
C TYR A 58 11.98 0.08 -5.23
N TYR A 59 10.81 0.51 -4.74
CA TYR A 59 9.61 0.59 -5.56
C TYR A 59 8.92 1.93 -5.41
N THR A 60 8.37 2.41 -6.52
CA THR A 60 7.50 3.58 -6.57
C THR A 60 6.16 3.22 -7.20
N VAL A 61 5.12 3.98 -6.88
CA VAL A 61 3.81 3.81 -7.52
C VAL A 61 3.83 4.48 -8.90
N THR A 62 3.34 3.78 -9.92
CA THR A 62 3.27 4.33 -11.29
C THR A 62 2.12 5.33 -11.39
N PRO A 63 2.06 6.16 -12.46
CA PRO A 63 0.88 6.98 -12.73
C PRO A 63 -0.42 6.14 -12.82
N PHE A 64 -0.35 4.97 -13.48
CA PHE A 64 -1.47 4.03 -13.53
C PHE A 64 -1.86 3.52 -12.14
N GLY A 65 -0.88 3.10 -11.32
CA GLY A 65 -1.14 2.66 -9.96
C GLY A 65 -1.73 3.76 -9.07
N ARG A 66 -1.38 5.04 -9.28
CA ARG A 66 -2.00 6.16 -8.56
C ARG A 66 -3.47 6.31 -8.91
N GLU A 67 -3.82 6.16 -10.18
CA GLU A 67 -5.20 6.23 -10.64
C GLU A 67 -6.04 5.07 -10.10
N VAL A 68 -5.49 3.85 -10.15
CA VAL A 68 -6.13 2.67 -9.55
C VAL A 68 -6.34 2.86 -8.05
N LEU A 69 -5.31 3.34 -7.33
CA LEU A 69 -5.41 3.63 -5.89
C LEU A 69 -6.49 4.67 -5.59
N ARG A 70 -6.61 5.71 -6.42
CA ARG A 70 -7.63 6.76 -6.28
C ARG A 70 -9.04 6.18 -6.44
N LEU A 71 -9.25 5.33 -7.44
CA LEU A 71 -10.54 4.70 -7.70
C LEU A 71 -10.93 3.72 -6.57
N GLU A 72 -9.98 2.89 -6.14
CA GLU A 72 -10.21 1.94 -5.06
C GLU A 72 -10.49 2.64 -3.72
N SER A 73 -9.80 3.76 -3.45
CA SER A 73 -10.06 4.56 -2.25
C SER A 73 -11.49 5.10 -2.23
N ARG A 74 -11.99 5.59 -3.38
CA ARG A 74 -13.39 6.03 -3.50
C ARG A 74 -14.38 4.87 -3.30
N ARG A 75 -14.06 3.70 -3.85
CA ARG A 75 -14.89 2.49 -3.69
C ARG A 75 -15.01 2.09 -2.22
N LEU A 76 -13.89 2.05 -1.49
CA LEU A 76 -13.86 1.75 -0.07
C LEU A 76 -14.60 2.80 0.77
N GLU A 77 -14.46 4.09 0.43
CA GLU A 77 -15.21 5.17 1.06
C GLU A 77 -16.72 4.98 0.89
N SER A 78 -17.20 4.69 -0.33
CA SER A 78 -18.61 4.41 -0.57
C SER A 78 -19.13 3.20 0.21
N MET A 79 -18.33 2.13 0.32
CA MET A 79 -18.70 0.97 1.15
C MET A 79 -18.83 1.30 2.62
N VAL A 80 -17.93 2.14 3.15
CA VAL A 80 -17.99 2.59 4.54
C VAL A 80 -19.22 3.47 4.78
N GLU A 81 -19.58 4.35 3.85
CA GLU A 81 -20.80 5.16 3.96
C GLU A 81 -22.06 4.29 3.95
N LEU A 82 -22.17 3.33 3.03
CA LEU A 82 -23.30 2.38 3.02
C LEU A 82 -23.41 1.60 4.33
N ALA A 83 -22.28 1.16 4.89
CA ALA A 83 -22.27 0.45 6.17
C ALA A 83 -22.66 1.34 7.37
N ARG A 84 -22.43 2.65 7.29
CA ARG A 84 -22.88 3.63 8.29
C ARG A 84 -24.38 3.90 8.16
N GLU A 85 -24.89 4.07 6.94
CA GLU A 85 -26.32 4.24 6.65
C GLU A 85 -27.14 3.03 7.11
N ALA A 86 -26.59 1.82 6.93
CA ALA A 86 -27.20 0.58 7.42
C ALA A 86 -27.04 0.35 8.94
N GLU A 87 -26.49 1.32 9.68
CA GLU A 87 -26.20 1.25 11.12
C GLU A 87 -25.29 0.07 11.56
N ILE A 88 -24.58 -0.56 10.63
CA ILE A 88 -23.63 -1.66 10.90
C ILE A 88 -22.35 -1.12 11.53
N LEU A 89 -21.83 -0.01 10.99
CA LEU A 89 -20.67 0.70 11.55
C LEU A 89 -21.12 1.97 12.26
N ARG A 90 -20.82 2.06 13.56
CA ARG A 90 -21.03 3.30 14.31
C ARG A 90 -20.19 4.42 13.71
N ARG A 91 -20.82 5.56 13.44
CA ARG A 91 -20.14 6.81 13.13
C ARG A 91 -19.18 7.11 14.29
N ARG A 92 -17.88 7.24 14.02
CA ARG A 92 -16.95 7.71 15.06
C ARG A 92 -17.41 9.11 15.50
N PRO A 93 -17.44 9.41 16.80
CA PRO A 93 -17.79 10.74 17.31
C PRO A 93 -16.83 11.80 16.77
#